data_AF-A0AA39IU13-F1
#
_entry.id   AF-A0AA39IU13-F1
#
_cell.length_a   1.000
_cell.length_b   1.000
_cell.length_c   1.000
_cell.angle_alpha   90.00
_cell.angle_beta   90.00
_cell.angle_gamma   90.00
#
_symmetry.space_group_name_H-M   'P 1'
#
loop_
_entity.id
_entity.type
_entity.pdbx_description
1 polymer ?
#
loop_
_entity_poly.entity_id
_entity_poly.type
_entity_poly.pdbx_seq_one_letter_code
_entity_poly.pdbx_strand_id
1 'polypeptide(L)'
;MYLGQISVTISNFLVLLHLWNLWERTPCFICWTLVLFVLTAIANIASTTVVVLATSHNMYFDNDLRTCAIRDRAHLPMLWAPCMAFEVVALSAMVYNALSRPRTLHTDVGRILYRDGIAYFLILFSLRLLNLLLASLAPISLVLLGVFFIWSSTTVTVTRLILNLRELRTRTAKLQDGFAANLCN
;
A
#
# COMPACT_ATOMS: atom_id res chain seq x y z
N MET A 1 3.51 14.88 8.59
CA MET A 1 4.23 13.83 7.84
C MET A 1 4.17 12.46 8.52
N TYR A 2 4.58 12.33 9.80
CA TYR A 2 4.60 11.02 10.49
C TYR A 2 3.26 10.28 10.55
N LEU A 3 2.15 10.97 10.90
CA LEU A 3 0.81 10.36 10.90
C LEU A 3 0.45 9.76 9.54
N GLY A 4 0.92 10.39 8.45
CA GLY A 4 0.68 9.88 7.12
C GLY A 4 1.47 8.64 6.76
N GLN A 5 2.72 8.57 7.23
CA GLN A 5 3.52 7.36 7.11
C GLN A 5 2.92 6.20 7.91
N ILE A 6 2.42 6.46 9.13
CA ILE A 6 1.77 5.42 9.95
C ILE A 6 0.53 4.86 9.25
N SER A 7 -0.33 5.72 8.69
CA SER A 7 -1.52 5.30 7.94
C SER A 7 -1.15 4.40 6.73
N VAL A 8 -0.10 4.75 6.00
CA VAL A 8 0.40 3.96 4.86
C VAL A 8 0.95 2.62 5.34
N THR A 9 1.73 2.60 6.42
CA THR A 9 2.27 1.37 7.01
C THR A 9 1.16 0.41 7.45
N ILE A 10 0.10 0.93 8.09
CA ILE A 10 -1.07 0.12 8.47
C ILE A 10 -1.75 -0.44 7.23
N SER A 11 -1.90 0.36 6.18
CA SER A 11 -2.51 -0.07 4.92
C SER A 11 -1.70 -1.21 4.27
N ASN A 12 -0.38 -1.07 4.19
CA ASN A 12 0.51 -2.11 3.65
C ASN A 12 0.49 -3.39 4.50
N PHE A 13 0.36 -3.26 5.82
CA PHE A 13 0.21 -4.41 6.71
C PHE A 13 -1.09 -5.19 6.47
N LEU A 14 -2.21 -4.48 6.26
CA LEU A 14 -3.49 -5.12 5.92
C LEU A 14 -3.41 -5.87 4.59
N VAL A 15 -2.67 -5.33 3.62
CA VAL A 15 -2.43 -5.99 2.33
C VAL A 15 -1.56 -7.25 2.50
N LEU A 16 -0.53 -7.22 3.34
CA LEU A 16 0.27 -8.39 3.70
C LEU A 16 -0.57 -9.49 4.36
N LEU A 17 -1.44 -9.12 5.29
CA LEU A 17 -2.35 -10.08 5.94
C LEU A 17 -3.25 -10.78 4.91
N HIS A 18 -3.73 -10.03 3.91
CA HIS A 18 -4.51 -10.58 2.82
C HIS A 18 -3.70 -11.56 1.96
N LEU A 19 -2.46 -11.18 1.61
CA LEU A 19 -1.52 -12.02 0.88
C LEU A 19 -1.20 -13.32 1.64
N TRP A 20 -0.97 -13.25 2.95
CA TRP A 20 -0.73 -14.42 3.79
C TRP A 20 -1.94 -15.34 3.90
N ASN A 21 -3.15 -14.77 3.90
CA ASN A 21 -4.38 -15.55 3.89
C ASN A 21 -4.58 -16.30 2.57
N LEU A 22 -4.17 -15.69 1.45
CA LEU A 22 -4.19 -16.34 0.14
C LEU A 22 -3.12 -17.43 0.02
N TRP A 23 -1.93 -17.19 0.58
CA TRP A 23 -0.79 -18.09 0.50
C TRP A 23 -0.76 -19.09 1.66
N GLU A 24 -1.78 -19.96 1.78
CA GLU A 24 -1.90 -21.17 2.67
C GLU A 24 -0.95 -21.23 3.90
N ARG A 25 -0.76 -20.10 4.59
CA ARG A 25 0.21 -19.85 5.67
C ARG A 25 1.54 -20.63 5.63
N THR A 26 2.28 -20.65 4.53
CA THR A 26 3.65 -21.21 4.58
C THR A 26 4.54 -20.32 5.48
N PRO A 27 5.12 -20.85 6.58
CA PRO A 27 5.75 -20.03 7.62
C PRO A 27 7.01 -19.30 7.13
N CYS A 28 7.75 -19.89 6.18
CA CYS A 28 8.95 -19.29 5.60
C CYS A 28 8.62 -18.01 4.82
N PHE A 29 7.59 -18.04 3.96
CA PHE A 29 7.15 -16.88 3.19
C PHE A 29 6.64 -15.75 4.09
N ILE A 30 5.88 -16.09 5.13
CA ILE A 30 5.41 -15.13 6.14
C ILE A 30 6.61 -14.46 6.83
N CYS A 31 7.60 -15.26 7.29
CA CYS A 31 8.78 -14.73 7.94
C CYS A 31 9.56 -13.77 7.02
N TRP A 32 9.82 -14.19 5.77
CA TRP A 32 10.57 -13.38 4.80
C TRP A 32 9.87 -12.06 4.47
N THR A 33 8.56 -12.10 4.19
CA THR A 33 7.77 -10.90 3.88
C THR A 33 7.60 -9.98 5.09
N LEU A 34 7.54 -10.53 6.31
CA LEU A 34 7.48 -9.74 7.55
C LEU A 34 8.81 -9.03 7.83
N VAL A 35 9.95 -9.71 7.65
CA VAL A 35 11.28 -9.07 7.77
C VAL A 35 11.41 -7.93 6.75
N LEU A 36 11.02 -8.18 5.50
CA LEU A 36 11.05 -7.17 4.44
C LEU A 36 10.13 -5.98 4.77
N PHE A 37 8.95 -6.22 5.33
CA PHE A 37 8.06 -5.18 5.83
C PHE A 37 8.70 -4.32 6.93
N VAL A 38 9.30 -4.95 7.95
CA VAL A 38 9.97 -4.23 9.04
C VAL A 38 11.12 -3.36 8.53
N LEU A 39 11.95 -3.91 7.62
CA LEU A 39 13.04 -3.15 6.99
C LEU A 39 12.52 -1.93 6.23
N THR A 40 11.44 -2.09 5.47
CA THR A 40 10.82 -0.97 4.72
C THR A 40 10.17 0.07 5.63
N ALA A 41 9.60 -0.34 6.76
CA ALA A 41 9.07 0.57 7.77
C ALA A 41 10.17 1.42 8.40
N ILE A 42 11.30 0.81 8.77
CA ILE A 42 12.48 1.53 9.30
C ILE A 42 13.02 2.50 8.25
N ALA A 43 13.16 2.07 6.99
CA ALA A 43 13.62 2.91 5.89
C ALA A 43 12.69 4.11 5.62
N ASN A 44 11.36 3.93 5.74
CA ASN A 44 10.39 5.03 5.61
C ASN A 44 10.51 6.05 6.75
N ILE A 45 10.75 5.60 7.98
CA ILE A 45 10.98 6.52 9.11
C ILE A 45 12.29 7.28 8.93
N ALA A 46 13.37 6.59 8.56
CA ALA A 46 14.68 7.19 8.32
C ALA A 46 14.68 8.20 7.14
N SER A 47 14.02 7.87 6.03
CA SER A 47 13.87 8.82 4.92
C SER A 47 13.04 10.04 5.33
N THR A 48 11.99 9.85 6.13
CA THR A 48 11.19 10.97 6.65
C THR A 48 12.01 11.88 7.54
N THR A 49 12.84 11.34 8.44
CA THR A 49 13.70 12.17 9.30
C THR A 49 14.72 12.95 8.50
N VAL A 50 15.37 12.32 7.52
CA VAL A 50 16.32 12.99 6.61
C VAL A 50 15.65 14.13 5.85
N VAL A 51 14.47 13.91 5.28
CA VAL A 51 13.75 14.95 4.53
C VAL A 51 13.33 16.10 5.43
N VAL A 52 12.84 15.82 6.65
CA VAL A 52 12.45 16.87 7.60
C VAL A 52 13.66 17.73 7.97
N LEU A 53 14.81 17.12 8.26
CA LEU A 53 16.04 17.83 8.62
C LEU A 53 16.62 18.64 7.44
N ALA A 54 16.66 18.04 6.25
CA ALA A 54 17.11 18.72 5.04
C ALA A 54 16.19 19.90 4.68
N THR A 55 14.88 19.75 4.91
CA THR A 55 13.91 20.81 4.67
C THR A 55 14.07 21.93 5.69
N SER A 56 14.21 21.62 6.98
CA SER A 56 14.33 22.64 8.03
C SER A 56 15.59 23.49 7.88
N HIS A 57 16.69 22.91 7.40
CA HIS A 57 17.94 23.65 7.20
C HIS A 57 17.95 24.49 5.91
N ASN A 58 17.09 24.18 4.94
CA ASN A 58 17.05 24.83 3.62
C ASN A 58 15.82 25.74 3.41
N MET A 59 15.20 26.21 4.50
CA MET A 59 14.14 27.20 4.43
C MET A 59 14.75 28.59 4.21
N TYR A 60 14.37 29.25 3.10
CA TYR A 60 14.67 30.66 2.88
C TYR A 60 13.37 31.44 2.77
N PHE A 61 13.38 32.68 3.25
CA PHE A 61 12.26 33.59 3.09
C PHE A 61 12.36 34.26 1.73
N ASP A 62 11.42 33.97 0.84
CA ASP A 62 11.32 34.64 -0.44
C ASP A 62 10.53 35.94 -0.25
N ASN A 63 11.17 37.08 -0.55
CA ASN A 63 10.58 38.41 -0.36
C ASN A 63 9.55 38.77 -1.45
N ASP A 64 9.65 38.17 -2.64
CA ASP A 64 8.71 38.44 -3.75
C ASP A 64 7.38 37.74 -3.52
N LEU A 65 7.40 36.51 -3.02
CA LEU A 65 6.19 35.77 -2.69
C LEU A 65 5.71 35.99 -1.24
N ARG A 66 6.52 36.63 -0.38
CA ARG A 66 6.29 36.76 1.08
C ARG A 66 6.00 35.40 1.73
N THR A 67 6.68 34.35 1.26
CA THR A 67 6.52 32.98 1.75
C THR A 67 7.87 32.33 2.04
N CYS A 68 7.89 31.39 2.98
CA CYS A 68 9.06 30.52 3.16
C CYS A 68 9.07 29.46 2.06
N ALA A 69 10.12 29.45 1.25
CA ALA A 69 10.31 28.50 0.17
C ALA A 69 11.45 27.52 0.50
N ILE A 70 11.34 26.30 -0.02
CA ILE A 70 12.33 25.24 0.16
C ILE A 70 13.28 25.29 -1.04
N ARG A 71 14.59 25.45 -0.77
CA ARG A 71 15.60 25.64 -1.83
C ARG A 71 15.88 24.38 -2.63
N ASP A 72 15.90 23.23 -1.97
CA ASP A 72 16.36 21.98 -2.58
C ASP A 72 15.32 20.86 -2.48
N ARG A 73 15.06 20.21 -3.62
CA ARG A 73 14.01 19.19 -3.82
C ARG A 73 14.55 17.78 -3.99
N ALA A 74 15.88 17.62 -3.96
CA ALA A 74 16.56 16.36 -4.27
C ALA A 74 16.19 15.19 -3.34
N HIS A 75 15.80 15.48 -2.09
CA HIS A 75 15.50 14.43 -1.11
C HIS A 75 14.03 13.99 -1.06
N LEU A 76 13.11 14.72 -1.69
CA LEU A 76 11.69 14.36 -1.75
C LEU A 76 11.44 12.96 -2.34
N PRO A 77 12.01 12.55 -3.49
CA PRO A 77 11.78 11.22 -4.07
C PRO A 77 12.13 10.06 -3.11
N MET A 78 13.05 10.30 -2.17
CA MET A 78 13.51 9.31 -1.18
C MET A 78 12.42 8.88 -0.20
N LEU A 79 11.35 9.67 -0.03
CA LEU A 79 10.18 9.32 0.80
C LEU A 79 9.32 8.20 0.19
N TRP A 80 9.34 8.04 -1.13
CA TRP A 80 8.46 7.08 -1.82
C TRP A 80 9.21 5.83 -2.28
N ALA A 81 10.53 5.92 -2.46
CA ALA A 81 11.35 4.80 -2.92
C ALA A 81 11.21 3.52 -2.06
N PRO A 82 11.22 3.56 -0.70
CA PRO A 82 11.12 2.34 0.10
C PRO A 82 9.72 1.69 0.01
N CYS A 83 8.66 2.49 -0.02
CA CYS A 83 7.30 1.98 -0.25
C CYS A 83 7.17 1.32 -1.63
N MET A 84 7.74 1.93 -2.67
CA MET A 84 7.69 1.39 -4.02
C MET A 84 8.43 0.05 -4.13
N ALA A 85 9.62 -0.05 -3.52
CA ALA A 85 10.37 -1.30 -3.51
C ALA A 85 9.55 -2.43 -2.85
N PHE A 86 8.90 -2.14 -1.71
CA PHE A 86 8.01 -3.08 -1.04
C PHE A 86 6.84 -3.51 -1.94
N GLU A 87 6.16 -2.54 -2.55
CA GLU A 87 5.00 -2.78 -3.41
C GLU A 87 5.37 -3.63 -4.64
N VAL A 88 6.51 -3.38 -5.28
CA VAL A 88 6.99 -4.18 -6.42
C VAL A 88 7.25 -5.63 -6.00
N VAL A 89 7.91 -5.85 -4.86
CA VAL A 89 8.17 -7.20 -4.34
C VAL A 89 6.86 -7.91 -4.05
N ALA A 90 5.91 -7.27 -3.39
CA ALA A 90 4.62 -7.85 -3.07
C ALA A 90 3.74 -8.10 -4.31
N LEU A 91 3.77 -7.24 -5.34
CA LEU A 91 3.18 -7.50 -6.66
C LEU A 91 3.78 -8.74 -7.30
N SER A 92 5.11 -8.82 -7.34
CA SER A 92 5.81 -9.92 -7.99
C SER A 92 5.47 -11.25 -7.29
N ALA A 93 5.41 -11.26 -5.96
CA ALA A 93 4.99 -12.43 -5.19
C ALA A 93 3.53 -12.81 -5.48
N MET A 94 2.61 -11.83 -5.57
CA MET A 94 1.21 -12.08 -5.96
C MET A 94 1.10 -12.70 -7.36
N VAL A 95 1.76 -12.10 -8.35
CA VAL A 95 1.74 -12.58 -9.74
C VAL A 95 2.37 -13.98 -9.84
N TYR A 96 3.47 -14.22 -9.14
CA TYR A 96 4.09 -15.54 -9.07
C TYR A 96 3.14 -16.57 -8.45
N ASN A 97 2.39 -16.21 -7.39
CA ASN A 97 1.36 -17.08 -6.82
C ASN A 97 0.25 -17.40 -7.83
N ALA A 98 -0.21 -16.39 -8.58
CA ALA A 98 -1.21 -16.55 -9.65
C ALA A 98 -0.81 -17.62 -10.66
N LEU A 99 0.43 -17.50 -11.13
CA LEU A 99 0.96 -18.30 -12.22
C LEU A 99 1.30 -19.72 -11.74
N SER A 100 1.77 -19.87 -10.50
CA SER A 100 2.16 -21.17 -9.93
C SER A 100 0.96 -21.99 -9.43
N ARG A 101 -0.14 -21.35 -9.00
CA ARG A 101 -1.37 -22.05 -8.56
C ARG A 101 -2.62 -21.63 -9.34
N PRO A 102 -2.74 -22.01 -10.63
CA PRO A 102 -3.99 -21.84 -11.37
C PRO A 102 -5.11 -22.80 -10.92
N ARG A 103 -4.83 -23.79 -10.03
CA ARG A 103 -5.68 -24.98 -9.85
C ARG A 103 -6.45 -25.10 -8.51
N THR A 104 -6.18 -24.29 -7.50
CA THR A 104 -6.96 -24.29 -6.22
C THR A 104 -8.17 -23.33 -6.25
N LEU A 105 -8.67 -23.07 -7.46
CA LEU A 105 -9.71 -22.13 -7.84
C LEU A 105 -11.13 -22.75 -7.81
N HIS A 106 -11.34 -23.78 -6.99
CA HIS A 106 -12.64 -24.47 -6.91
C HIS A 106 -13.65 -23.79 -5.97
N THR A 107 -13.31 -22.65 -5.36
CA THR A 107 -14.27 -21.84 -4.61
C THR A 107 -14.40 -20.45 -5.24
N ASP A 108 -15.62 -20.06 -5.64
CA ASP A 108 -15.91 -18.75 -6.24
C ASP A 108 -15.43 -17.58 -5.37
N VAL A 109 -15.37 -17.79 -4.06
CA VAL A 109 -14.90 -16.83 -3.06
C VAL A 109 -13.41 -16.49 -3.26
N GLY A 110 -12.56 -17.48 -3.50
CA GLY A 110 -11.12 -17.26 -3.70
C GLY A 110 -10.80 -16.47 -4.96
N ARG A 111 -11.60 -16.66 -6.03
CA ARG A 111 -11.44 -15.96 -7.31
C ARG A 111 -11.77 -14.47 -7.21
N ILE A 112 -12.87 -14.14 -6.54
CA ILE A 112 -13.28 -12.76 -6.32
C ILE A 112 -12.24 -12.04 -5.47
N LEU A 113 -11.79 -12.71 -4.41
CA LEU A 113 -10.77 -12.20 -3.50
C LEU A 113 -9.44 -11.90 -4.22
N TYR A 114 -9.03 -12.81 -5.11
CA TYR A 114 -7.81 -12.68 -5.90
C TYR A 114 -7.89 -11.52 -6.90
N ARG A 115 -9.01 -11.41 -7.62
CA ARG A 115 -9.23 -10.35 -8.63
C ARG A 115 -9.24 -8.97 -7.99
N ASP A 116 -9.91 -8.83 -6.85
CA ASP A 116 -9.99 -7.57 -6.13
C ASP A 116 -8.65 -7.19 -5.50
N GLY A 117 -7.89 -8.18 -5.00
CA GLY A 117 -6.54 -8.00 -4.47
C GLY A 117 -5.54 -7.49 -5.52
N ILE A 118 -5.52 -8.08 -6.73
CA ILE A 118 -4.64 -7.60 -7.81
C ILE A 118 -5.04 -6.21 -8.29
N ALA A 119 -6.33 -5.99 -8.55
CA ALA A 119 -6.81 -4.70 -9.05
C ALA A 119 -6.44 -3.56 -8.09
N TYR A 120 -6.59 -3.81 -6.79
CA TYR A 120 -6.15 -2.91 -5.74
C TYR A 120 -4.64 -2.62 -5.81
N PHE A 121 -3.84 -3.66 -5.95
CA PHE A 121 -2.38 -3.53 -5.98
C PHE A 121 -1.91 -2.73 -7.20
N LEU A 122 -2.50 -2.98 -8.38
CA LEU A 122 -2.22 -2.21 -9.59
C LEU A 122 -2.61 -0.74 -9.45
N ILE A 123 -3.75 -0.44 -8.83
CA ILE A 123 -4.21 0.93 -8.58
C ILE A 123 -3.21 1.66 -7.68
N LEU A 124 -2.81 1.05 -6.54
CA LEU A 124 -1.83 1.64 -5.64
C LEU A 124 -0.48 1.87 -6.30
N PHE A 125 0.05 0.86 -7.00
CA PHE A 125 1.32 0.97 -7.70
C PHE A 125 1.30 2.10 -8.73
N SER A 126 0.22 2.22 -9.50
CA SER A 126 0.05 3.28 -10.51
C SER A 126 -0.01 4.66 -9.87
N LEU A 127 -0.78 4.80 -8.78
CA LEU A 127 -0.87 6.04 -8.00
C LEU A 127 0.50 6.46 -7.44
N ARG A 128 1.27 5.51 -6.93
CA ARG A 128 2.61 5.77 -6.38
C ARG A 128 3.64 6.05 -7.45
N LEU A 129 3.53 5.40 -8.61
CA LEU A 129 4.40 5.64 -9.77
C LEU A 129 4.19 7.05 -10.30
N LEU A 130 2.93 7.48 -10.41
CA LEU A 130 2.60 8.85 -10.75
C LEU A 130 3.22 9.83 -9.75
N ASN A 131 3.21 9.52 -8.45
CA ASN A 131 3.86 10.34 -7.42
C ASN A 131 5.38 10.47 -7.61
N LEU A 132 6.06 9.38 -7.95
CA LEU A 132 7.50 9.40 -8.23
C LEU A 132 7.83 10.21 -9.50
N LEU A 133 6.97 10.09 -10.52
CA LEU A 133 7.08 10.86 -11.75
C LEU A 133 6.81 12.35 -11.51
N LEU A 134 5.79 12.71 -10.73
CA LEU A 134 5.56 14.11 -10.35
C LEU A 134 6.70 14.66 -9.49
N ALA A 135 7.22 13.87 -8.54
CA ALA A 135 8.34 14.29 -7.70
C ALA A 135 9.63 14.54 -8.49
N SER A 136 9.79 13.89 -9.66
CA SER A 136 10.96 14.07 -10.54
C SER A 136 10.76 15.16 -11.61
N LEU A 137 9.53 15.36 -12.09
CA LEU A 137 9.24 16.22 -13.26
C LEU A 137 8.55 17.55 -12.89
N ALA A 138 7.81 17.63 -11.79
CA ALA A 138 6.88 18.73 -11.53
C ALA A 138 7.39 19.74 -10.48
N PRO A 139 6.95 21.02 -10.53
CA PRO A 139 7.24 22.01 -9.50
C PRO A 139 6.57 21.66 -8.15
N ILE A 140 7.16 22.12 -7.05
CA ILE A 140 6.80 21.75 -5.65
C ILE A 140 5.30 21.94 -5.36
N SER A 141 4.67 22.97 -5.91
CA SER A 141 3.25 23.26 -5.76
C SER A 141 2.36 22.15 -6.33
N LEU A 142 2.75 21.57 -7.48
CA LEU A 142 2.04 20.45 -8.12
C LEU A 142 2.29 19.14 -7.36
N VAL A 143 3.50 18.95 -6.83
CA VAL A 143 3.85 17.78 -6.02
C VAL A 143 2.99 17.72 -4.76
N LEU A 144 2.81 18.85 -4.07
CA LEU A 144 1.98 18.90 -2.86
C LEU A 144 0.53 18.51 -3.16
N LEU A 145 -0.05 19.06 -4.23
CA LEU A 145 -1.41 18.75 -4.68
C LEU A 145 -1.55 17.26 -5.04
N GLY A 146 -0.59 16.72 -5.78
CA GLY A 146 -0.53 15.31 -6.15
C GLY A 146 -0.47 14.40 -4.93
N VAL A 147 0.37 14.74 -3.95
CA VAL A 147 0.49 13.99 -2.69
C VAL A 147 -0.84 13.91 -1.96
N PHE A 148 -1.55 15.03 -1.75
CA PHE A 148 -2.84 15.01 -1.07
C PHE A 148 -3.88 14.18 -1.82
N PHE A 149 -3.99 14.38 -3.14
CA PHE A 149 -4.93 13.64 -3.97
C PHE A 149 -4.69 12.14 -3.92
N ILE A 150 -3.43 11.72 -4.08
CA ILE A 150 -3.03 10.31 -4.04
C ILE A 150 -3.27 9.72 -2.67
N TRP A 151 -3.03 10.49 -1.61
CA TRP A 151 -3.21 10.03 -0.24
C TRP A 151 -4.69 9.82 0.10
N SER A 152 -5.57 10.73 -0.35
CA SER A 152 -7.03 10.54 -0.28
C SER A 152 -7.48 9.33 -1.10
N SER A 153 -6.98 9.19 -2.33
CA SER A 153 -7.32 8.06 -3.20
C SER A 153 -6.90 6.71 -2.61
N THR A 154 -5.68 6.63 -2.06
CA THR A 154 -5.16 5.45 -1.36
C THR A 154 -6.07 5.10 -0.19
N THR A 155 -6.41 6.08 0.65
CA THR A 155 -7.29 5.86 1.81
C THR A 155 -8.66 5.32 1.41
N VAL A 156 -9.30 5.92 0.40
CA VAL A 156 -10.59 5.47 -0.12
C VAL A 156 -10.49 4.04 -0.66
N THR A 157 -9.42 3.74 -1.39
CA THR A 157 -9.20 2.41 -1.97
C THR A 157 -9.01 1.36 -0.86
N VAL A 158 -8.20 1.66 0.17
CA VAL A 158 -7.99 0.81 1.35
C VAL A 158 -9.32 0.55 2.06
N THR A 159 -10.11 1.60 2.30
CA THR A 159 -11.41 1.47 2.98
C THR A 159 -12.36 0.58 2.19
N ARG A 160 -12.45 0.77 0.87
CA ARG A 160 -13.28 -0.08 -0.01
C ARG A 160 -12.83 -1.54 0.02
N LEU A 161 -11.53 -1.79 0.01
CA LEU A 161 -10.98 -3.14 0.15
C LEU A 161 -11.42 -3.76 1.49
N ILE A 162 -11.23 -3.07 2.62
CA ILE A 162 -11.61 -3.58 3.95
C ILE A 162 -13.11 -3.90 4.01
N LEU A 163 -13.95 -3.04 3.45
CA LEU A 163 -15.40 -3.23 3.41
C LEU A 163 -15.78 -4.45 2.56
N ASN A 164 -15.24 -4.57 1.34
CA ASN A 164 -15.46 -5.73 0.48
C ASN A 164 -15.00 -7.04 1.15
N LEU A 165 -13.84 -7.02 1.83
CA LEU A 165 -13.35 -8.18 2.57
C LEU A 165 -14.26 -8.57 3.73
N ARG A 166 -14.80 -7.59 4.46
CA ARG A 166 -15.76 -7.84 5.53
C ARG A 166 -17.06 -8.44 4.99
N GLU A 167 -17.57 -7.89 3.91
CA GLU A 167 -18.79 -8.38 3.27
C GLU A 167 -18.63 -9.83 2.80
N LEU A 168 -17.51 -10.15 2.14
CA LEU A 168 -17.19 -11.52 1.71
C LEU A 168 -17.13 -12.47 2.91
N ARG A 169 -16.46 -12.08 4.01
CA ARG A 169 -16.40 -12.89 5.23
C ARG A 169 -17.80 -13.16 5.80
N THR A 170 -18.66 -12.15 5.87
CA THR A 170 -20.03 -12.30 6.37
C THR A 170 -20.87 -13.20 5.46
N ARG A 171 -20.72 -13.10 4.13
CA ARG A 171 -21.41 -13.99 3.17
C ARG A 171 -20.98 -15.43 3.34
N THR A 172 -19.67 -15.69 3.48
CA THR A 172 -19.14 -17.05 3.69
C THR A 172 -19.65 -17.66 5.00
N ALA A 173 -19.70 -16.88 6.09
CA ALA A 173 -20.22 -17.35 7.37
C ALA A 173 -21.69 -17.81 7.25
N LYS A 174 -22.55 -17.01 6.59
CA LYS A 174 -23.96 -17.37 6.36
C LYS A 174 -24.14 -18.63 5.52
N LEU A 175 -23.29 -18.84 4.51
CA LEU A 175 -23.34 -20.05 3.69
C LEU A 175 -22.96 -21.30 4.50
N GLN A 176 -21.96 -21.18 5.39
CA GLN A 176 -21.56 -22.25 6.29
C GLN A 176 -22.69 -22.62 7.26
N ASP A 177 -23.36 -21.61 7.85
CA ASP A 177 -24.48 -21.82 8.78
C ASP A 177 -25.69 -22.46 8.09
N GLY A 178 -26.02 -22.02 6.87
CA GLY A 178 -27.09 -22.63 6.08
C GLY A 178 -26.81 -24.08 5.67
N PHE A 179 -25.56 -24.42 5.39
CA PHE A 179 -25.16 -25.79 5.11
C PHE A 179 -25.23 -26.68 6.36
N ALA A 180 -24.81 -26.16 7.53
CA ALA A 180 -24.94 -26.87 8.81
C ALA A 180 -26.41 -27.11 9.20
N ALA A 181 -27.31 -26.17 8.92
CA ALA A 181 -28.73 -26.33 9.18
C ALA A 181 -29.38 -27.43 8.29
N ASN A 182 -28.94 -27.56 7.03
CA ASN A 182 -29.44 -28.58 6.10
C ASN A 182 -28.92 -30.00 6.38
N LEU A 183 -27.82 -30.15 7.15
CA LEU A 183 -27.27 -31.45 7.53
C LEU A 183 -27.91 -32.05 8.80
N CYS A 184 -28.64 -31.24 9.57
CA CYS A 184 -29.34 -31.66 10.80
C CYS A 184 -30.82 -32.00 10.59
N ASN A 185 -31.33 -31.97 9.35
CA ASN A 185 -32.68 -32.35 8.95
C ASN A 185 -32.62 -33.59 8.06
#